data_AF-M5RLZ1-F1
#
_entry.id   AF-M5RLZ1-F1
#
_cell.length_a   1.000
_cell.length_b   1.000
_cell.length_c   1.000
_cell.angle_alpha   90.00
_cell.angle_beta   90.00
_cell.angle_gamma   90.00
#
_symmetry.space_group_name_H-M   'P 1'
#
loop_
_entity.id
_entity.type
_entity.pdbx_description
1 polymer ?
#
loop_
_entity_poly.entity_id
_entity_poly.type
_entity_poly.pdbx_seq_one_letter_code
_entity_poly.pdbx_strand_id
1 'polypeptide(L)'
;MIPDSGSETDYWIDASRVAPPEQRLEYRRRVAKSINRRIRSRLNRSASQSNGWFTSTSLPVGQSLTKIDGEWAEPIGLQTSESASYTIEYQIEPYSKPKSAKKAANSTVTTPATAPATTTGNTVIVADNVVTDTPVSMQPLLQDQSGTTIVAQVQSTRWKGSQIIVVAGGSLLTNYAFTKPLAARLADQLVLASLPPSTSSPRAGFISVNPLSLPVSESKPGVPKASGWELLTTWPMSLVTVHAALLGLVICLMLLPSLGRARHIRYSVKGSFGDHLDAVAALMNRAGGEQFARHRISEYMRRIHGETQGPWVLPEPEHEAVHSPALHPPTAESSTPPGLPDPPAGSHTQPPSQTTRSLDPTDSDSTANS
;
A
#
# COMPACT_ATOMS: atom_id res chain seq x y z
N MET A 1 12.03 9.53 -17.18
CA MET A 1 13.16 10.26 -17.81
C MET A 1 13.62 9.44 -19.00
N ILE A 2 13.59 10.02 -20.22
CA ILE A 2 14.17 9.35 -21.39
C ILE A 2 15.69 9.49 -21.26
N PRO A 3 16.48 8.39 -21.35
CA PRO A 3 17.93 8.45 -21.21
C PRO A 3 18.55 9.40 -22.24
N ASP A 4 19.73 9.97 -21.93
CA ASP A 4 20.48 10.78 -22.88
C ASP A 4 20.68 9.97 -24.18
N SER A 5 20.05 10.46 -25.25
CA SER A 5 20.07 9.88 -26.59
C SER A 5 21.35 10.21 -27.37
N GLY A 6 22.31 10.91 -26.77
CA GLY A 6 23.67 10.98 -27.33
C GLY A 6 24.33 12.34 -27.28
N SER A 7 23.86 13.29 -26.46
CA SER A 7 24.54 14.59 -26.35
C SER A 7 25.95 14.44 -25.79
N GLU A 8 26.22 13.45 -24.92
CA GLU A 8 27.59 13.11 -24.51
C GLU A 8 28.48 12.74 -25.71
N THR A 9 27.94 11.97 -26.67
CA THR A 9 28.71 11.56 -27.85
C THR A 9 29.01 12.75 -28.76
N ASP A 10 28.00 13.59 -29.00
CA ASP A 10 28.16 14.80 -29.81
C ASP A 10 29.20 15.75 -29.17
N TYR A 11 29.15 15.91 -27.85
CA TYR A 11 30.13 16.70 -27.09
C TYR A 11 31.55 16.21 -27.34
N TRP A 12 31.81 14.91 -27.17
CA TRP A 12 33.16 14.38 -27.36
C TRP A 12 33.63 14.52 -28.81
N ILE A 13 32.72 14.37 -29.79
CA ILE A 13 33.03 14.54 -31.21
C ILE A 13 33.48 15.98 -31.47
N ASP A 14 32.71 16.96 -31.03
CA ASP A 14 33.00 18.38 -31.26
C ASP A 14 34.25 18.83 -30.48
N ALA A 15 34.34 18.44 -29.21
CA ALA A 15 35.49 18.78 -28.37
C ALA A 15 36.79 18.15 -28.89
N SER A 16 36.73 16.98 -29.52
CA SER A 16 37.92 16.35 -30.14
C SER A 16 38.51 17.15 -31.30
N ARG A 17 37.70 18.00 -31.97
CA ARG A 17 38.15 18.82 -33.11
C ARG A 17 39.01 20.00 -32.65
N VAL A 18 38.72 20.52 -31.47
CA VAL A 18 39.42 21.68 -30.88
C VAL A 18 40.46 21.27 -29.82
N ALA A 19 40.61 19.97 -29.57
CA ALA A 19 41.54 19.46 -28.55
C ALA A 19 43.01 19.80 -28.89
N PRO A 20 43.80 20.23 -27.88
CA PRO A 20 45.21 20.52 -28.05
C PRO A 20 45.98 19.24 -28.44
N PRO A 21 47.11 19.34 -29.18
CA PRO A 21 47.83 18.19 -29.71
C PRO A 21 48.14 17.11 -28.67
N GLU A 22 48.56 17.49 -27.45
CA GLU A 22 48.84 16.53 -26.38
C GLU A 22 47.63 15.69 -25.93
N GLN A 23 46.40 16.21 -26.07
CA GLN A 23 45.18 15.55 -25.59
C GLN A 23 44.37 14.85 -26.69
N ARG A 24 44.75 15.01 -27.97
CA ARG A 24 43.97 14.46 -29.11
C ARG A 24 43.75 12.95 -29.01
N LEU A 25 44.73 12.19 -28.54
CA LEU A 25 44.59 10.74 -28.37
C LEU A 25 43.57 10.39 -27.29
N GLU A 26 43.54 11.14 -26.18
CA GLU A 26 42.57 10.91 -25.12
C GLU A 26 41.15 11.26 -25.59
N TYR A 27 40.96 12.41 -26.24
CA TYR A 27 39.66 12.79 -26.78
C TYR A 27 39.14 11.78 -27.81
N ARG A 28 40.00 11.30 -28.72
CA ARG A 28 39.64 10.20 -29.65
C ARG A 28 39.24 8.92 -28.91
N ARG A 29 39.93 8.57 -27.82
CA ARG A 29 39.55 7.43 -26.97
C ARG A 29 38.18 7.65 -26.31
N ARG A 30 37.89 8.86 -25.83
CA ARG A 30 36.59 9.20 -25.22
C ARG A 30 35.46 9.17 -26.27
N VAL A 31 35.68 9.70 -27.47
CA VAL A 31 34.77 9.58 -28.62
C VAL A 31 34.46 8.13 -28.93
N ALA A 32 35.48 7.27 -29.06
CA ALA A 32 35.27 5.85 -29.33
C ALA A 32 34.46 5.16 -28.22
N LYS A 33 34.76 5.48 -26.94
CA LYS A 33 34.01 4.96 -25.79
C LYS A 33 32.55 5.44 -25.78
N SER A 34 32.28 6.72 -26.06
CA SER A 34 30.92 7.27 -26.07
C SER A 34 30.10 6.71 -27.23
N ILE A 35 30.70 6.55 -28.42
CA ILE A 35 30.06 5.88 -29.57
C ILE A 35 29.68 4.44 -29.20
N ASN A 36 30.59 3.67 -28.62
CA ASN A 36 30.32 2.29 -28.20
C ASN A 36 29.22 2.23 -27.12
N ARG A 37 29.22 3.16 -26.16
CA ARG A 37 28.16 3.28 -25.14
C ARG A 37 26.81 3.60 -25.79
N ARG A 38 26.77 4.52 -26.75
CA ARG A 38 25.56 4.89 -27.50
C ARG A 38 25.02 3.70 -28.31
N ILE A 39 25.88 2.94 -28.98
CA ILE A 39 25.49 1.73 -29.72
C ILE A 39 24.90 0.69 -28.77
N ARG A 40 25.55 0.39 -27.65
CA ARG A 40 25.02 -0.53 -26.63
C ARG A 40 23.68 -0.05 -26.06
N SER A 41 23.57 1.24 -25.78
CA SER A 41 22.31 1.84 -25.33
C SER A 41 21.21 1.64 -26.38
N ARG A 42 21.48 1.91 -27.66
CA ARG A 42 20.51 1.70 -28.76
C ARG A 42 20.02 0.26 -28.86
N LEU A 43 20.92 -0.72 -28.73
CA LEU A 43 20.57 -2.14 -28.78
C LEU A 43 19.70 -2.59 -27.59
N ASN A 44 19.87 -1.95 -26.44
CA ASN A 44 19.15 -2.29 -25.21
C ASN A 44 17.92 -1.40 -24.94
N ARG A 45 17.47 -0.62 -25.92
CA ARG A 45 16.29 0.24 -25.75
C ARG A 45 15.01 -0.56 -25.81
N SER A 46 14.17 -0.34 -24.81
CA SER A 46 12.77 -0.74 -24.80
C SER A 46 11.90 0.50 -24.99
N ALA A 47 10.74 0.32 -25.62
CA ALA A 47 9.70 1.34 -25.62
C ALA A 47 9.36 1.70 -24.17
N SER A 48 9.34 2.99 -23.85
CA SER A 48 8.91 3.47 -22.54
C SER A 48 7.41 3.73 -22.62
N GLN A 49 6.63 2.91 -21.93
CA GLN A 49 5.22 3.22 -21.69
C GLN A 49 5.14 4.31 -20.62
N SER A 50 4.34 5.34 -20.85
CA SER A 50 3.98 6.28 -19.79
C SER A 50 2.90 5.69 -18.89
N ASN A 51 2.43 6.47 -17.92
CA ASN A 51 1.29 6.14 -17.05
C ASN A 51 -0.06 6.01 -17.80
N GLY A 52 -0.08 5.82 -19.12
CA GLY A 52 -1.30 5.72 -19.94
C GLY A 52 -1.65 6.93 -20.78
N TRP A 53 -0.72 7.90 -20.92
CA TRP A 53 -0.97 9.15 -21.66
C TRP A 53 -0.36 9.16 -23.05
N PHE A 54 0.90 8.74 -23.16
CA PHE A 54 1.64 8.60 -24.41
C PHE A 54 2.53 7.34 -24.40
N THR A 55 3.02 6.97 -25.56
CA THR A 55 4.07 5.95 -25.72
C THR A 55 5.28 6.60 -26.36
N SER A 56 6.47 6.33 -25.82
CA SER A 56 7.71 6.70 -26.48
C SER A 56 8.35 5.47 -27.09
N THR A 57 8.42 5.45 -28.41
CA THR A 57 8.98 4.34 -29.20
C THR A 57 10.35 4.74 -29.71
N SER A 58 11.35 3.88 -29.55
CA SER A 58 12.69 4.13 -30.11
C SER A 58 12.67 3.93 -31.61
N LEU A 59 13.31 4.85 -32.35
CA LEU A 59 13.54 4.69 -33.78
C LEU A 59 14.65 3.66 -34.01
N PRO A 60 14.49 2.75 -35.00
CA PRO A 60 15.49 1.71 -35.30
C PRO A 60 16.81 2.31 -35.78
N VAL A 61 16.74 3.45 -36.48
CA VAL A 61 17.89 4.25 -36.91
C VAL A 61 17.62 5.68 -36.48
N GLY A 62 18.63 6.33 -35.90
CA GLY A 62 18.53 7.75 -35.57
C GLY A 62 18.30 8.57 -36.83
N GLN A 63 17.29 9.43 -36.82
CA GLN A 63 16.92 10.26 -37.96
C GLN A 63 17.53 11.65 -37.79
N SER A 64 18.25 12.13 -38.80
CA SER A 64 18.74 13.51 -38.82
C SER A 64 17.59 14.47 -39.10
N LEU A 65 17.51 15.53 -38.31
CA LEU A 65 16.44 16.52 -38.43
C LEU A 65 16.76 17.53 -39.54
N THR A 66 16.21 17.33 -40.73
CA THR A 66 16.50 18.19 -41.89
C THR A 66 15.46 19.28 -42.10
N LYS A 67 14.21 19.00 -41.73
CA LYS A 67 13.11 19.95 -41.76
C LYS A 67 12.23 19.71 -40.53
N ILE A 68 11.75 20.81 -39.96
CA ILE A 68 10.74 20.79 -38.89
C ILE A 68 9.41 21.30 -39.43
N ASP A 69 8.33 20.76 -38.91
CA ASP A 69 6.95 21.17 -39.17
C ASP A 69 6.15 21.25 -37.87
N GLY A 70 4.98 21.90 -37.90
CA GLY A 70 4.10 22.11 -36.75
C GLY A 70 4.09 23.54 -36.21
N GLU A 71 3.27 23.77 -35.19
CA GLU A 71 3.03 25.09 -34.60
C GLU A 71 4.33 25.73 -34.05
N TRP A 72 5.26 24.92 -33.55
CA TRP A 72 6.53 25.41 -33.02
C TRP A 72 7.65 25.49 -34.07
N ALA A 73 7.39 25.12 -35.32
CA ALA A 73 8.42 25.11 -36.36
C ALA A 73 8.94 26.51 -36.69
N GLU A 74 8.07 27.51 -36.74
CA GLU A 74 8.43 28.90 -37.03
C GLU A 74 9.29 29.52 -35.92
N PRO A 75 8.86 29.53 -34.64
CA PRO A 75 9.65 30.15 -33.58
C PRO A 75 10.96 29.39 -33.28
N ILE A 76 10.98 28.06 -33.44
CA ILE A 76 12.20 27.27 -33.27
C ILE A 76 13.12 27.43 -34.47
N GLY A 77 12.59 27.57 -35.69
CA GLY A 77 13.30 27.87 -36.93
C GLY A 77 14.56 27.04 -37.19
N LEU A 78 14.46 25.98 -37.99
CA LEU A 78 15.64 25.21 -38.37
C LEU A 78 16.48 26.00 -39.38
N GLN A 79 17.66 26.50 -38.98
CA GLN A 79 18.58 27.08 -39.95
C GLN A 79 19.24 25.97 -40.77
N THR A 80 19.34 26.15 -42.09
CA THR A 80 19.83 25.14 -43.04
C THR A 80 21.24 24.61 -42.71
N SER A 81 22.06 25.41 -42.02
CA SER A 81 23.40 25.03 -41.55
C SER A 81 23.39 24.11 -40.32
N GLU A 82 22.29 24.07 -39.56
CA GLU A 82 22.17 23.33 -38.30
C GLU A 82 21.55 21.93 -38.46
N SER A 83 20.84 21.71 -39.57
CA SER A 83 20.09 20.49 -39.93
C SER A 83 20.88 19.18 -39.84
N ALA A 84 22.19 19.21 -40.05
CA ALA A 84 23.01 17.99 -40.01
C ALA A 84 23.37 17.53 -38.58
N SER A 85 23.15 18.36 -37.56
CA SER A 85 23.75 18.17 -36.23
C SER A 85 22.82 17.58 -35.16
N TYR A 86 21.54 17.37 -35.48
CA TYR A 86 20.56 16.82 -34.54
C TYR A 86 20.05 15.48 -35.04
N THR A 87 20.16 14.48 -34.18
CA THR A 87 19.62 13.15 -34.42
C THR A 87 18.52 12.88 -33.41
N ILE A 88 17.34 12.52 -33.92
CA ILE A 88 16.21 12.07 -33.12
C ILE A 88 16.25 10.56 -33.05
N GLU A 89 15.99 10.01 -31.87
CA GLU A 89 16.07 8.57 -31.64
C GLU A 89 14.80 7.99 -31.01
N TYR A 90 13.83 8.85 -30.71
CA TYR A 90 12.54 8.48 -30.15
C TYR A 90 11.44 9.22 -30.91
N GLN A 91 10.30 8.57 -31.04
CA GLN A 91 9.05 9.18 -31.46
C GLN A 91 8.04 9.12 -30.31
N ILE A 92 7.14 10.09 -30.26
CA ILE A 92 6.03 10.10 -29.29
C ILE A 92 4.73 9.80 -30.04
N GLU A 93 3.95 8.88 -29.50
CA GLU A 93 2.64 8.52 -30.03
C GLU A 93 1.58 8.58 -28.92
N PRO A 94 0.29 8.78 -29.27
CA PRO A 94 -0.80 8.64 -28.33
C PRO A 94 -0.80 7.25 -27.69
N TYR A 95 -1.08 7.18 -26.39
CA TYR A 95 -1.14 5.88 -25.73
C TYR A 95 -2.32 5.05 -26.28
N SER A 96 -2.00 3.90 -26.86
CA SER A 96 -2.99 2.92 -27.29
C SER A 96 -3.03 1.79 -26.28
N LYS A 97 -4.18 1.58 -25.64
CA LYS A 97 -4.39 0.44 -24.73
C LYS A 97 -4.13 -0.86 -25.52
N PRO A 98 -3.20 -1.72 -25.08
CA PRO A 98 -2.98 -2.98 -25.78
C PRO A 98 -4.28 -3.79 -25.78
N LYS A 99 -4.79 -4.17 -26.96
CA LYS A 99 -6.04 -4.94 -27.10
C LYS A 99 -6.02 -6.31 -26.39
N SER A 100 -4.86 -6.76 -25.91
CA SER A 100 -4.67 -8.03 -25.22
C SER A 100 -3.59 -7.96 -24.14
N ALA A 101 -3.58 -6.91 -23.32
CA ALA A 101 -2.76 -6.90 -22.11
C ALA A 101 -3.27 -8.00 -21.15
N LYS A 102 -2.84 -9.25 -21.36
CA LYS A 102 -2.78 -10.25 -20.29
C LYS A 102 -2.08 -9.54 -19.15
N LYS A 103 -2.79 -9.36 -18.02
CA LYS A 103 -2.33 -8.78 -16.76
C LYS A 103 -0.82 -9.03 -16.64
N ALA A 104 -0.01 -8.01 -16.89
CA ALA A 104 1.43 -8.16 -16.99
C ALA A 104 1.92 -8.61 -15.61
N ALA A 105 2.25 -9.89 -15.48
CA ALA A 105 2.87 -10.40 -14.27
C ALA A 105 4.21 -9.68 -14.13
N ASN A 106 4.39 -8.94 -13.03
CA ASN A 106 5.63 -8.31 -12.56
C ASN A 106 6.79 -8.37 -13.56
N SER A 107 6.83 -7.42 -14.50
CA SER A 107 7.96 -7.30 -15.42
C SER A 107 9.17 -6.79 -14.64
N THR A 108 10.10 -7.68 -14.30
CA THR A 108 11.40 -7.32 -13.75
C THR A 108 12.19 -6.58 -14.82
N VAL A 109 12.17 -5.24 -14.77
CA VAL A 109 13.00 -4.41 -15.65
C VAL A 109 14.39 -4.30 -15.03
N THR A 110 15.32 -5.10 -15.50
CA THR A 110 16.75 -4.93 -15.19
C THR A 110 17.28 -3.75 -16.00
N THR A 111 17.39 -2.57 -15.38
CA THR A 111 18.07 -1.44 -16.01
C THR A 111 19.59 -1.66 -15.95
N PRO A 112 20.31 -1.71 -17.09
CA PRO A 112 21.76 -1.69 -17.05
C PRO A 112 22.22 -0.33 -16.52
N ALA A 113 23.08 -0.35 -15.50
CA ALA A 113 23.68 0.84 -14.90
C ALA A 113 24.32 1.71 -16.00
N THR A 114 23.70 2.84 -16.30
CA THR A 114 24.18 3.80 -17.28
C THR A 114 24.75 5.02 -16.56
N ALA A 115 25.76 4.81 -15.72
CA ALA A 115 26.64 5.85 -15.17
C ALA A 115 27.91 5.20 -14.60
N PRO A 116 29.10 5.84 -14.67
CA PRO A 116 30.31 5.35 -14.05
C PRO A 116 30.33 5.73 -12.56
N ALA A 117 29.44 5.15 -11.77
CA ALA A 117 29.53 5.07 -10.31
C ALA A 117 28.41 4.16 -9.83
N THR A 118 28.72 3.21 -8.95
CA THR A 118 27.84 2.22 -8.31
C THR A 118 27.54 0.96 -9.12
N THR A 119 28.37 -0.06 -8.85
CA THR A 119 28.27 -1.46 -9.27
C THR A 119 27.23 -2.22 -8.44
N THR A 120 26.02 -1.68 -8.32
CA THR A 120 24.93 -2.37 -7.62
C THR A 120 23.74 -2.45 -8.58
N GLY A 121 23.58 -3.61 -9.21
CA GLY A 121 22.38 -3.93 -9.97
C GLY A 121 21.19 -4.02 -9.02
N ASN A 122 20.59 -2.88 -8.68
CA ASN A 122 19.35 -2.88 -7.92
C ASN A 122 18.23 -3.41 -8.82
N THR A 123 17.76 -4.62 -8.51
CA THR A 123 16.49 -5.13 -9.02
C THR A 123 15.38 -4.30 -8.41
N VAL A 124 14.97 -3.23 -9.08
CA VAL A 124 13.81 -2.45 -8.66
C VAL A 124 12.57 -3.19 -9.12
N ILE A 125 11.83 -3.75 -8.17
CA ILE A 125 10.48 -4.25 -8.42
C ILE A 125 9.64 -3.01 -8.77
N VAL A 126 9.31 -2.88 -10.05
CA VAL A 126 8.39 -1.85 -10.54
C VAL A 126 7.02 -2.22 -9.98
N ALA A 127 6.57 -1.50 -8.95
CA ALA A 127 5.18 -1.55 -8.55
C ALA A 127 4.33 -1.26 -9.78
N ASP A 128 3.26 -2.05 -10.00
CA ASP A 128 2.34 -1.95 -11.12
C ASP A 128 2.15 -0.48 -11.50
N ASN A 129 2.68 -0.07 -12.66
CA ASN A 129 2.37 1.23 -13.24
C ASN A 129 0.87 1.19 -13.49
N VAL A 130 0.08 1.71 -12.54
CA VAL A 130 -1.37 1.81 -12.69
C VAL A 130 -1.58 2.77 -13.84
N VAL A 131 -1.84 2.19 -15.01
CA VAL A 131 -2.21 2.93 -16.21
C VAL A 131 -3.46 3.74 -15.84
N THR A 132 -3.35 5.05 -15.89
CA THR A 132 -4.47 5.95 -15.65
C THR A 132 -5.54 5.74 -16.72
N ASP A 133 -6.80 5.83 -16.32
CA ASP A 133 -7.94 5.89 -17.22
C ASP A 133 -8.32 7.34 -17.55
N THR A 134 -7.48 8.32 -17.21
CA THR A 134 -7.72 9.72 -17.51
C THR A 134 -7.73 9.94 -19.03
N PRO A 135 -8.84 10.40 -19.62
CA PRO A 135 -8.90 10.68 -21.05
C PRO A 135 -7.97 11.86 -21.34
N VAL A 136 -7.04 11.66 -22.27
CA VAL A 136 -6.10 12.68 -22.73
C VAL A 136 -6.25 12.91 -24.23
N SER A 137 -6.08 14.15 -24.65
CA SER A 137 -5.85 14.54 -26.03
C SER A 137 -4.36 14.81 -26.22
N MET A 138 -3.81 14.40 -27.36
CA MET A 138 -2.41 14.64 -27.71
C MET A 138 -2.35 15.38 -29.04
N GLN A 139 -1.68 16.53 -29.05
CA GLN A 139 -1.47 17.35 -30.23
C GLN A 139 0.04 17.48 -30.52
N PRO A 140 0.49 17.19 -31.74
CA PRO A 140 1.88 17.43 -32.12
C PRO A 140 2.15 18.94 -32.21
N LEU A 141 3.19 19.41 -31.53
CA LEU A 141 3.65 20.81 -31.60
C LEU A 141 4.84 20.96 -32.56
N LEU A 142 5.69 19.92 -32.63
CA LEU A 142 6.85 19.86 -33.51
C LEU A 142 6.99 18.47 -34.10
N GLN A 143 7.12 18.39 -35.42
CA GLN A 143 7.32 17.18 -36.19
C GLN A 143 8.55 17.29 -37.08
N ASP A 144 9.13 16.17 -37.44
CA ASP A 144 10.20 16.11 -38.45
C ASP A 144 9.63 16.05 -39.88
N GLN A 145 10.52 15.96 -40.87
CA GLN A 145 10.16 15.77 -42.28
C GLN A 145 9.36 14.49 -42.59
N SER A 146 9.37 13.49 -41.71
CA SER A 146 8.67 12.22 -41.89
C SER A 146 7.30 12.19 -41.20
N GLY A 147 6.91 13.27 -40.51
CA GLY A 147 5.70 13.35 -39.70
C GLY A 147 5.86 12.74 -38.30
N THR A 148 7.09 12.41 -37.92
CA THR A 148 7.44 11.88 -36.60
C THR A 148 7.32 12.99 -35.56
N THR A 149 6.49 12.76 -34.53
CA THR A 149 6.26 13.74 -33.47
C THR A 149 7.46 13.81 -32.52
N ILE A 150 8.11 14.98 -32.50
CA ILE A 150 9.26 15.30 -31.65
C ILE A 150 8.79 15.97 -30.36
N VAL A 151 7.85 16.91 -30.47
CA VAL A 151 7.27 17.59 -29.30
C VAL A 151 5.76 17.46 -29.38
N ALA A 152 5.17 17.05 -28.26
CA ALA A 152 3.73 16.87 -28.16
C ALA A 152 3.17 17.55 -26.91
N GLN A 153 2.02 18.18 -27.07
CA GLN A 153 1.19 18.67 -26.00
C GLN A 153 0.19 17.57 -25.63
N VAL A 154 0.15 17.22 -24.36
CA VAL A 154 -0.87 16.34 -23.79
C VAL A 154 -1.75 17.19 -22.88
N GLN A 155 -3.07 17.05 -23.03
CA GLN A 155 -4.05 17.77 -22.24
C GLN A 155 -5.15 16.84 -21.76
N SER A 156 -5.76 17.17 -20.63
CA SER A 156 -6.98 16.52 -20.17
C SER A 156 -7.96 17.55 -19.64
N THR A 157 -9.24 17.33 -19.88
CA THR A 157 -10.33 18.11 -19.26
C THR A 157 -10.30 18.00 -17.73
N ARG A 158 -9.68 16.94 -17.17
CA ARG A 158 -9.51 16.76 -15.73
C ARG A 158 -8.41 17.62 -15.12
N TRP A 159 -7.50 18.18 -15.91
CA TRP A 159 -6.33 18.90 -15.42
C TRP A 159 -6.56 20.40 -15.18
N LYS A 160 -7.82 20.87 -15.27
CA LYS A 160 -8.22 22.28 -15.01
C LYS A 160 -7.35 23.30 -15.77
N GLY A 161 -7.06 23.04 -17.05
CA GLY A 161 -6.23 23.90 -17.89
C GLY A 161 -4.72 23.66 -17.75
N SER A 162 -4.27 22.71 -16.91
CA SER A 162 -2.88 22.26 -16.92
C SER A 162 -2.61 21.35 -18.11
N GLN A 163 -1.35 21.29 -18.52
CA GLN A 163 -0.90 20.52 -19.67
C GLN A 163 0.44 19.86 -19.38
N ILE A 164 0.78 18.86 -20.19
CA ILE A 164 2.08 18.21 -20.17
C ILE A 164 2.68 18.39 -21.56
N ILE A 165 3.91 18.90 -21.63
CA ILE A 165 4.64 18.96 -22.89
C ILE A 165 5.72 17.88 -22.85
N VAL A 166 5.72 17.02 -23.85
CA VAL A 166 6.60 15.86 -23.96
C VAL A 166 7.57 16.09 -25.11
N VAL A 167 8.87 15.88 -24.86
CA VAL A 167 9.94 16.01 -25.86
C VAL A 167 10.58 14.65 -26.12
N ALA A 168 10.71 14.27 -27.39
CA ALA A 168 11.12 12.97 -27.87
C ALA A 168 12.64 12.82 -27.83
N GLY A 169 13.19 12.71 -26.61
CA GLY A 169 14.60 12.45 -26.38
C GLY A 169 15.27 13.48 -25.49
N GLY A 170 16.06 13.00 -24.53
CA GLY A 170 16.82 13.86 -23.62
C GLY A 170 17.90 14.69 -24.33
N SER A 171 18.42 14.20 -25.47
CA SER A 171 19.51 14.88 -26.22
C SER A 171 19.15 16.26 -26.75
N LEU A 172 17.87 16.66 -26.76
CA LEU A 172 17.42 18.01 -27.13
C LEU A 172 17.43 18.99 -25.94
N LEU A 173 17.45 18.48 -24.70
CA LEU A 173 17.28 19.29 -23.48
C LEU A 173 18.41 19.07 -22.45
N THR A 174 19.53 18.47 -22.84
CA THR A 174 20.70 18.35 -21.97
C THR A 174 21.53 19.64 -21.95
N ASN A 175 22.39 19.78 -20.94
CA ASN A 175 23.30 20.94 -20.82
C ASN A 175 24.11 21.21 -22.09
N TYR A 176 24.65 20.15 -22.72
CA TYR A 176 25.38 20.30 -23.99
C TYR A 176 24.44 20.63 -25.16
N ALA A 177 23.23 20.07 -25.17
CA ALA A 177 22.26 20.39 -26.22
C ALA A 177 21.98 21.90 -26.25
N PHE A 178 21.81 22.54 -25.09
CA PHE A 178 21.55 23.98 -24.98
C PHE A 178 22.65 24.88 -25.52
N THR A 179 23.87 24.37 -25.77
CA THR A 179 24.88 25.17 -26.47
C THR A 179 24.58 25.29 -27.97
N LYS A 180 23.62 24.51 -28.49
CA LYS A 180 23.19 24.55 -29.88
C LYS A 180 21.91 25.40 -30.04
N PRO A 181 21.77 26.23 -31.09
CA PRO A 181 20.69 27.22 -31.18
C PRO A 181 19.27 26.66 -31.26
N LEU A 182 19.07 25.51 -31.90
CA LEU A 182 17.75 24.84 -31.96
C LEU A 182 17.27 24.45 -30.56
N ALA A 183 18.12 23.78 -29.78
CA ALA A 183 17.79 23.30 -28.46
C ALA A 183 17.56 24.45 -27.47
N ALA A 184 18.33 25.55 -27.59
CA ALA A 184 18.10 26.77 -26.83
C ALA A 184 16.71 27.37 -27.13
N ARG A 185 16.36 27.54 -28.41
CA ARG A 185 15.05 28.05 -28.83
C ARG A 185 13.90 27.11 -28.44
N LEU A 186 14.11 25.80 -28.51
CA LEU A 186 13.15 24.82 -28.00
C LEU A 186 12.93 24.97 -26.49
N ALA A 187 14.00 25.16 -25.72
CA ALA A 187 13.90 25.42 -24.28
C ALA A 187 13.13 26.71 -23.99
N ASP A 188 13.39 27.79 -24.74
CA ASP A 188 12.64 29.03 -24.63
C ASP A 188 11.15 28.82 -24.92
N GLN A 189 10.82 28.07 -25.97
CA GLN A 189 9.43 27.73 -26.28
C GLN A 189 8.76 26.88 -25.19
N LEU A 190 9.47 25.93 -24.59
CA LEU A 190 8.96 25.15 -23.46
C LEU A 190 8.65 26.05 -22.26
N VAL A 191 9.53 27.01 -21.96
CA VAL A 191 9.31 27.98 -20.88
C VAL A 191 8.11 28.86 -21.21
N LEU A 192 8.05 29.44 -22.41
CA LEU A 192 6.94 30.30 -22.84
C LEU A 192 5.59 29.59 -22.81
N ALA A 193 5.53 28.36 -23.31
CA ALA A 193 4.31 27.55 -23.30
C ALA A 193 3.87 27.12 -21.89
N SER A 194 4.77 27.18 -20.91
CA SER A 194 4.48 26.86 -19.51
C SER A 194 4.01 28.08 -18.69
N LEU A 195 4.09 29.29 -19.25
CA LEU A 195 3.76 30.51 -18.53
C LEU A 195 2.31 30.96 -18.73
N PRO A 196 1.66 31.46 -17.67
CA PRO A 196 0.47 32.28 -17.83
C PRO A 196 0.79 33.54 -18.65
N PRO A 197 -0.15 34.02 -19.50
CA PRO A 197 0.06 35.18 -20.37
C PRO A 197 0.36 36.50 -19.64
N SER A 198 0.16 36.55 -18.32
CA SER A 198 0.41 37.72 -17.47
C SER A 198 1.75 37.73 -16.73
N THR A 199 2.65 36.77 -16.99
CA THR A 199 3.89 36.61 -16.19
C THR A 199 5.06 37.35 -16.82
N SER A 200 5.52 38.43 -16.17
CA SER A 200 6.65 39.25 -16.63
C SER A 200 8.04 38.67 -16.30
N SER A 201 8.13 37.72 -15.37
CA SER A 201 9.40 37.10 -14.95
C SER A 201 9.23 35.59 -14.69
N PRO A 202 9.49 34.73 -15.70
CA PRO A 202 9.35 33.29 -15.54
C PRO A 202 10.36 32.72 -14.55
N ARG A 203 9.93 31.75 -13.74
CA ARG A 203 10.79 30.92 -12.91
C ARG A 203 10.57 29.46 -13.28
N ALA A 204 11.64 28.78 -13.69
CA ALA A 204 11.62 27.35 -13.96
C ALA A 204 12.34 26.60 -12.83
N GLY A 205 11.71 25.54 -12.33
CA GLY A 205 12.32 24.60 -11.39
C GLY A 205 12.60 23.28 -12.09
N PHE A 206 13.79 22.71 -11.86
CA PHE A 206 14.15 21.40 -12.38
C PHE A 206 14.03 20.37 -11.25
N ILE A 207 13.32 19.28 -11.52
CA ILE A 207 13.20 18.16 -10.60
C ILE A 207 13.76 16.93 -11.32
N SER A 208 14.81 16.35 -10.73
CA SER A 208 15.29 15.03 -11.15
C SER A 208 14.55 13.99 -10.33
N VAL A 209 13.67 13.23 -11.00
CA VAL A 209 12.94 12.12 -10.40
C VAL A 209 13.41 10.82 -11.03
N ASN A 210 13.53 9.79 -10.18
CA ASN A 210 13.69 8.43 -10.68
C ASN A 210 12.47 8.12 -11.58
N PRO A 211 12.67 7.51 -12.77
CA PRO A 211 11.57 7.13 -13.66
C PRO A 211 10.39 6.41 -12.98
N LEU A 212 10.65 5.75 -11.85
CA LEU A 212 9.69 4.98 -11.07
C LEU A 212 9.05 5.75 -9.90
N SER A 213 9.42 7.01 -9.65
CA SER A 213 9.13 7.71 -8.40
C SER A 213 8.37 9.03 -8.54
N LEU A 214 7.75 9.31 -9.69
CA LEU A 214 6.85 10.47 -9.82
C LEU A 214 5.39 10.01 -9.81
N PRO A 215 4.81 9.70 -8.64
CA PRO A 215 3.41 9.35 -8.56
C PRO A 215 2.57 10.54 -8.99
N VAL A 216 1.81 10.38 -10.06
CA VAL A 216 0.81 11.36 -10.47
C VAL A 216 -0.44 11.05 -9.67
N SER A 217 -0.72 11.87 -8.66
CA SER A 217 -1.95 11.73 -7.89
C SER A 217 -3.14 12.28 -8.69
N GLU A 218 -4.15 11.45 -8.92
CA GLU A 218 -5.47 11.90 -9.41
C GLU A 218 -6.33 12.55 -8.32
N SER A 219 -5.75 12.85 -7.14
CA SER A 219 -6.47 13.50 -6.05
C SER A 219 -7.03 14.84 -6.53
N LYS A 220 -8.36 14.98 -6.42
CA LYS A 220 -9.08 16.23 -6.72
C LYS A 220 -8.35 17.41 -6.08
N PRO A 221 -8.06 18.51 -6.80
CA PRO A 221 -7.44 19.70 -6.21
C PRO A 221 -8.38 20.25 -5.15
N GLY A 222 -8.00 20.04 -3.91
CA GLY A 222 -8.69 20.40 -2.68
C GLY A 222 -7.75 20.02 -1.57
N VAL A 223 -7.77 20.77 -0.46
CA VAL A 223 -7.02 20.42 0.75
C VAL A 223 -7.21 18.92 0.96
N PRO A 224 -6.11 18.12 1.02
CA PRO A 224 -6.24 16.69 1.22
C PRO A 224 -7.19 16.54 2.39
N LYS A 225 -8.39 15.99 2.13
CA LYS A 225 -9.29 15.61 3.20
C LYS A 225 -8.57 14.42 3.81
N ALA A 226 -7.60 14.71 4.68
CA ALA A 226 -6.97 13.72 5.52
C ALA A 226 -8.16 12.94 6.06
N SER A 227 -8.22 11.65 5.70
CA SER A 227 -9.12 10.74 6.38
C SER A 227 -8.96 11.04 7.87
N GLY A 228 -10.04 11.16 8.65
CA GLY A 228 -9.92 11.57 10.07
C GLY A 228 -8.89 10.75 10.86
N TRP A 229 -8.56 9.56 10.36
CA TRP A 229 -7.46 8.70 10.82
C TRP A 229 -6.05 9.10 10.36
N GLU A 230 -5.85 9.59 9.13
CA GLU A 230 -4.54 10.05 8.64
C GLU A 230 -4.03 11.28 9.41
N LEU A 231 -4.95 12.15 9.84
CA LEU A 231 -4.62 13.31 10.69
C LEU A 231 -4.00 12.88 12.03
N LEU A 232 -4.31 11.68 12.52
CA LEU A 232 -3.75 11.15 13.77
C LEU A 232 -2.33 10.58 13.60
N THR A 233 -1.89 10.36 12.36
CA THR A 233 -0.61 9.70 12.05
C THR A 233 0.41 10.60 11.37
N THR A 234 0.05 11.85 11.01
CA THR A 234 1.01 12.78 10.41
C THR A 234 1.95 13.37 11.47
N TRP A 235 3.25 13.23 11.23
CA TRP A 235 4.30 13.84 12.03
C TRP A 235 4.29 15.37 11.81
N PRO A 236 4.45 16.25 12.84
CA PRO A 236 4.63 16.01 14.26
C PRO A 236 3.33 15.99 15.09
N MET A 237 2.16 16.22 14.47
CA MET A 237 0.86 16.30 15.15
C MET A 237 0.47 14.99 15.85
N SER A 238 0.90 13.85 15.32
CA SER A 238 0.71 12.51 15.91
C SER A 238 1.17 12.43 17.37
N LEU A 239 2.26 13.11 17.76
CA LEU A 239 2.73 13.07 19.14
C LEU A 239 1.70 13.73 20.08
N VAL A 240 1.20 14.91 19.72
CA VAL A 240 0.27 15.67 20.57
C VAL A 240 -1.09 14.98 20.66
N THR A 241 -1.60 14.46 19.55
CA THR A 241 -2.93 13.81 19.51
C THR A 241 -2.98 12.51 20.30
N VAL A 242 -1.91 11.69 20.27
CA VAL A 242 -1.82 10.46 21.06
C VAL A 242 -1.81 10.77 22.56
N HIS A 243 -1.07 11.80 23.00
CA HIS A 243 -1.05 12.20 24.41
C HIS A 243 -2.40 12.77 24.86
N ALA A 244 -3.05 13.60 24.03
CA ALA A 244 -4.38 14.14 24.33
C ALA A 244 -5.43 13.02 24.42
N ALA A 245 -5.38 12.02 23.54
CA ALA A 245 -6.25 10.85 23.59
C ALA A 245 -6.04 10.02 24.87
N LEU A 246 -4.77 9.81 25.27
CA LEU A 246 -4.41 9.08 26.48
C LEU A 246 -4.87 9.84 27.74
N LEU A 247 -4.70 11.16 27.77
CA LEU A 247 -5.16 12.02 28.87
C LEU A 247 -6.70 12.04 28.96
N GLY A 248 -7.38 12.12 27.81
CA GLY A 248 -8.83 11.99 27.72
C GLY A 248 -9.34 10.64 28.25
N LEU A 249 -8.66 9.54 27.92
CA LEU A 249 -8.97 8.21 28.44
C LEU A 249 -8.81 8.15 29.97
N VAL A 250 -7.73 8.71 30.51
CA VAL A 250 -7.50 8.79 31.96
C VAL A 250 -8.60 9.60 32.65
N ILE A 251 -9.00 10.74 32.08
CA ILE A 251 -10.12 11.55 32.59
C ILE A 251 -11.43 10.76 32.55
N CYS A 252 -11.73 10.07 31.45
CA CYS A 252 -12.91 9.21 31.33
C CYS A 252 -12.93 8.10 32.39
N LEU A 253 -11.77 7.47 32.66
CA LEU A 253 -11.64 6.46 33.71
C LEU A 253 -11.77 7.06 35.12
N MET A 254 -11.31 8.29 35.34
CA MET A 254 -11.52 9.03 36.58
C MET A 254 -13.00 9.39 36.82
N LEU A 255 -13.73 9.70 35.76
CA LEU A 255 -15.15 10.07 35.81
C LEU A 255 -16.09 8.86 35.85
N LEU A 256 -15.62 7.66 35.45
CA LEU A 256 -16.41 6.43 35.50
C LEU A 256 -16.69 6.03 36.95
N PRO A 257 -17.94 6.16 37.44
CA PRO A 257 -18.28 5.92 38.85
C PRO A 257 -18.22 4.44 39.24
N SER A 258 -18.01 3.53 38.29
CA SER A 258 -18.06 2.08 38.51
C SER A 258 -16.85 1.51 39.25
N LEU A 259 -15.74 2.27 39.32
CA LEU A 259 -14.56 1.91 40.11
C LEU A 259 -14.37 2.80 41.35
N GLY A 260 -15.27 3.78 41.56
CA GLY A 260 -15.21 4.72 42.67
C GLY A 260 -15.82 4.16 43.96
N ARG A 261 -14.95 3.90 44.95
CA ARG A 261 -15.24 3.58 46.37
C ARG A 261 -16.40 2.61 46.59
N ALA A 262 -16.08 1.34 46.81
CA ALA A 262 -17.02 0.28 47.17
C ALA A 262 -18.06 0.79 48.20
N ARG A 263 -19.28 1.04 47.74
CA ARG A 263 -20.39 1.40 48.62
C ARG A 263 -20.64 0.18 49.47
N HIS A 264 -20.43 0.29 50.78
CA HIS A 264 -20.84 -0.74 51.72
C HIS A 264 -22.36 -0.87 51.65
N ILE A 265 -22.81 -1.86 50.89
CA ILE A 265 -24.17 -2.35 50.95
C ILE A 265 -24.31 -2.92 52.35
N ARG A 266 -25.03 -2.20 53.22
CA ARG A 266 -25.42 -2.72 54.53
C ARG A 266 -26.38 -3.86 54.27
N TYR A 267 -25.88 -5.08 54.18
CA TYR A 267 -26.70 -6.27 54.23
C TYR A 267 -27.33 -6.29 55.63
N SER A 268 -28.62 -5.96 55.72
CA SER A 268 -29.38 -6.27 56.93
C SER A 268 -29.41 -7.79 57.02
N VAL A 269 -28.72 -8.36 58.01
CA VAL A 269 -28.75 -9.79 58.30
C VAL A 269 -30.18 -10.15 58.71
N LYS A 270 -31.02 -10.44 57.72
CA LYS A 270 -32.34 -11.08 57.91
C LYS A 270 -32.09 -12.57 57.95
N GLY A 271 -31.61 -13.03 59.10
CA GLY A 271 -31.34 -14.42 59.39
C GLY A 271 -31.37 -14.62 60.89
N SER A 272 -32.41 -14.13 61.56
CA SER A 272 -32.67 -14.54 62.93
C SER A 272 -33.13 -16.00 62.86
N PHE A 273 -32.30 -16.91 63.39
CA PHE A 273 -32.64 -18.32 63.52
C PHE A 273 -33.95 -18.52 64.31
N GLY A 274 -34.31 -17.55 65.16
CA GLY A 274 -35.58 -17.49 65.88
C GLY A 274 -36.79 -17.46 64.95
N ASP A 275 -36.78 -16.62 63.91
CA ASP A 275 -37.93 -16.54 62.98
C ASP A 275 -38.16 -17.85 62.23
N HIS A 276 -37.08 -18.59 61.95
CA HIS A 276 -37.20 -19.91 61.34
C HIS A 276 -37.75 -20.94 62.32
N LEU A 277 -37.27 -20.97 63.57
CA LEU A 277 -37.82 -21.86 64.59
C LEU A 277 -39.30 -21.58 64.88
N ASP A 278 -39.70 -20.32 64.91
CA ASP A 278 -41.10 -19.92 65.11
C ASP A 278 -41.99 -20.37 63.95
N ALA A 279 -41.50 -20.24 62.70
CA ALA A 279 -42.21 -20.73 61.53
C ALA A 279 -42.38 -22.26 61.54
N VAL A 280 -41.35 -23.00 61.95
CA VAL A 280 -41.41 -24.46 62.09
C VAL A 280 -42.36 -24.86 63.21
N ALA A 281 -42.28 -24.21 64.38
CA ALA A 281 -43.18 -24.47 65.49
C ALA A 281 -44.65 -24.22 65.11
N ALA A 282 -44.94 -23.11 64.43
CA ALA A 282 -46.28 -22.79 63.93
C ALA A 282 -46.78 -23.85 62.93
N LEU A 283 -45.90 -24.32 62.03
CA LEU A 283 -46.23 -25.37 61.08
C LEU A 283 -46.55 -26.69 61.78
N MET A 284 -45.73 -27.10 62.75
CA MET A 284 -45.96 -28.33 63.52
C MET A 284 -47.26 -28.25 64.33
N ASN A 285 -47.57 -27.07 64.89
CA ASN A 285 -48.80 -26.88 65.64
C ASN A 285 -50.04 -27.01 64.73
N ARG A 286 -49.96 -26.52 63.48
CA ARG A 286 -51.04 -26.65 62.50
C ARG A 286 -51.21 -28.08 61.96
N ALA A 287 -50.14 -28.86 61.87
CA ALA A 287 -50.14 -30.18 61.24
C ALA A 287 -50.66 -31.33 62.16
N GLY A 288 -51.07 -31.02 63.39
CA GLY A 288 -51.54 -32.04 64.35
C GLY A 288 -50.90 -31.93 65.73
N GLY A 289 -50.15 -30.85 65.99
CA GLY A 289 -49.60 -30.54 67.32
C GLY A 289 -48.56 -31.54 67.79
N GLU A 290 -48.54 -31.77 69.10
CA GLU A 290 -47.51 -32.56 69.78
C GLU A 290 -47.45 -34.02 69.29
N GLN A 291 -48.59 -34.63 68.94
CA GLN A 291 -48.60 -36.01 68.46
C GLN A 291 -47.90 -36.17 67.11
N PHE A 292 -48.13 -35.22 66.18
CA PHE A 292 -47.44 -35.19 64.90
C PHE A 292 -45.93 -34.94 65.08
N ALA A 293 -45.57 -34.05 66.01
CA ALA A 293 -44.17 -33.79 66.33
C ALA A 293 -43.47 -35.02 66.91
N ARG A 294 -44.09 -35.71 67.87
CA ARG A 294 -43.57 -36.97 68.44
C ARG A 294 -43.46 -38.05 67.38
N HIS A 295 -44.44 -38.16 66.47
CA HIS A 295 -44.37 -39.12 65.37
C HIS A 295 -43.19 -38.83 64.42
N ARG A 296 -42.98 -37.57 64.02
CA ARG A 296 -41.83 -37.18 63.19
C ARG A 296 -40.48 -37.36 63.88
N ILE A 297 -40.39 -37.07 65.17
CA ILE A 297 -39.18 -37.34 65.95
C ILE A 297 -38.92 -38.86 66.01
N SER A 298 -39.96 -39.66 66.25
CA SER A 298 -39.84 -41.13 66.27
C SER A 298 -39.40 -41.69 64.91
N GLU A 299 -39.94 -41.16 63.81
CA GLU A 299 -39.57 -41.53 62.45
C GLU A 299 -38.11 -41.15 62.17
N TYR A 300 -37.70 -39.93 62.55
CA TYR A 300 -36.33 -39.47 62.39
C TYR A 300 -35.33 -40.34 63.18
N MET A 301 -35.60 -40.61 64.45
CA MET A 301 -34.74 -41.47 65.30
C MET A 301 -34.65 -42.89 64.74
N ARG A 302 -35.76 -43.47 64.28
CA ARG A 302 -35.74 -44.79 63.61
C ARG A 302 -34.92 -44.78 62.32
N ARG A 303 -35.08 -43.77 61.47
CA ARG A 303 -34.51 -43.75 60.11
C ARG A 303 -33.04 -43.34 60.08
N ILE A 304 -32.64 -42.40 60.93
CA ILE A 304 -31.29 -41.85 60.97
C ILE A 304 -30.43 -42.56 62.01
N HIS A 305 -30.96 -42.78 63.21
CA HIS A 305 -30.22 -43.41 64.32
C HIS A 305 -30.44 -44.92 64.43
N GLY A 306 -31.44 -45.48 63.74
CA GLY A 306 -31.72 -46.93 63.76
C GLY A 306 -32.32 -47.43 65.08
N GLU A 307 -32.78 -46.53 65.95
CA GLU A 307 -33.29 -46.90 67.27
C GLU A 307 -34.64 -47.61 67.16
N THR A 308 -34.72 -48.83 67.69
CA THR A 308 -35.95 -49.65 67.70
C THR A 308 -36.71 -49.56 69.02
N GLN A 309 -36.07 -49.12 70.11
CA GLN A 309 -36.67 -48.93 71.42
C GLN A 309 -36.11 -47.69 72.11
N GLY A 310 -36.97 -46.85 72.67
CA GLY A 310 -36.57 -45.64 73.38
C GLY A 310 -37.77 -44.77 73.78
N PRO A 311 -37.60 -43.82 74.72
CA PRO A 311 -38.69 -42.98 75.23
C PRO A 311 -39.34 -42.09 74.17
N TRP A 312 -38.67 -41.90 73.02
CA TRP A 312 -39.13 -41.09 71.89
C TRP A 312 -39.56 -41.92 70.67
N VAL A 313 -39.50 -43.25 70.76
CA VAL A 313 -39.90 -44.17 69.68
C VAL A 313 -41.28 -44.73 69.99
N LEU A 314 -42.30 -44.28 69.26
CA LEU A 314 -43.68 -44.75 69.45
C LEU A 314 -43.84 -46.19 68.91
N PRO A 315 -44.60 -47.08 69.58
CA PRO A 315 -44.87 -48.43 69.08
C PRO A 315 -45.67 -48.39 67.77
N GLU A 316 -45.31 -49.23 66.80
CA GLU A 316 -46.00 -49.34 65.52
C GLU A 316 -47.41 -49.90 65.75
N PRO A 317 -48.48 -49.28 65.22
CA PRO A 317 -49.80 -49.91 65.25
C PRO A 317 -49.80 -51.14 64.35
N GLU A 318 -50.15 -52.30 64.89
CA GLU A 318 -50.29 -53.57 64.16
C GLU A 318 -51.39 -53.44 63.09
N HIS A 319 -51.02 -53.29 61.82
CA HIS A 319 -51.97 -53.19 60.72
C HIS A 319 -52.39 -54.58 60.21
N GLU A 320 -53.64 -54.91 60.49
CA GLU A 320 -54.44 -56.00 59.92
C GLU A 320 -54.56 -55.85 58.38
N ALA A 321 -54.31 -56.95 57.66
CA ALA A 321 -54.22 -56.98 56.20
C ALA A 321 -55.57 -56.78 55.50
N VAL A 322 -55.69 -55.82 54.58
CA VAL A 322 -56.80 -55.76 53.61
C VAL A 322 -56.30 -55.41 52.19
N HIS A 323 -56.72 -56.27 51.27
CA HIS A 323 -56.56 -56.23 49.82
C HIS A 323 -56.83 -54.87 49.15
N SER A 324 -55.96 -54.48 48.22
CA SER A 324 -56.21 -53.41 47.24
C SER A 324 -56.64 -54.00 45.88
N PRO A 325 -57.77 -53.60 45.29
CA PRO A 325 -58.06 -53.84 43.89
C PRO A 325 -57.39 -52.79 42.99
N ALA A 326 -57.02 -53.24 41.79
CA ALA A 326 -56.36 -52.46 40.75
C ALA A 326 -57.28 -51.41 40.09
N LEU A 327 -56.71 -50.28 39.65
CA LEU A 327 -57.24 -49.46 38.56
C LEU A 327 -56.13 -48.59 37.92
N HIS A 328 -56.33 -48.36 36.64
CA HIS A 328 -55.39 -48.09 35.55
C HIS A 328 -54.96 -46.61 35.36
N PRO A 329 -54.00 -46.32 34.44
CA PRO A 329 -53.23 -45.07 34.33
C PRO A 329 -53.84 -44.07 33.32
N PRO A 330 -53.20 -42.89 33.14
CA PRO A 330 -53.14 -42.31 31.80
C PRO A 330 -51.73 -41.88 31.35
N THR A 331 -51.47 -42.32 30.12
CA THR A 331 -50.62 -41.84 29.03
C THR A 331 -50.11 -40.39 29.11
N ALA A 332 -48.83 -40.19 28.83
CA ALA A 332 -48.23 -38.89 28.55
C ALA A 332 -47.41 -38.92 27.26
N GLU A 333 -47.65 -37.89 26.45
CA GLU A 333 -47.19 -37.65 25.08
C GLU A 333 -45.71 -37.22 25.00
N SER A 334 -45.17 -37.45 23.81
CA SER A 334 -43.84 -37.07 23.34
C SER A 334 -43.60 -35.56 23.27
N SER A 335 -42.43 -35.10 23.72
CA SER A 335 -41.78 -33.92 23.14
C SER A 335 -40.25 -34.03 23.21
N THR A 336 -39.62 -33.89 22.05
CA THR A 336 -38.17 -33.91 21.80
C THR A 336 -37.58 -32.52 22.02
N PRO A 337 -36.38 -32.36 22.62
CA PRO A 337 -35.68 -31.08 22.65
C PRO A 337 -34.67 -30.94 21.49
N PRO A 338 -34.35 -29.69 21.04
CA PRO A 338 -33.47 -29.42 19.90
C PRO A 338 -31.97 -29.34 20.27
N GLY A 339 -31.14 -29.65 19.27
CA GLY A 339 -29.70 -29.84 19.37
C GLY A 339 -28.82 -28.58 19.46
N LEU A 340 -27.59 -28.83 19.92
CA LEU A 340 -26.44 -27.92 19.97
C LEU A 340 -25.56 -28.09 18.71
N PRO A 341 -24.89 -27.02 18.22
CA PRO A 341 -23.91 -27.10 17.14
C PRO A 341 -22.45 -27.29 17.63
N ASP A 342 -21.66 -27.99 16.80
CA ASP A 342 -20.25 -28.35 16.97
C ASP A 342 -19.23 -27.19 16.79
N PRO A 343 -17.99 -27.32 17.32
CA PRO A 343 -16.89 -26.36 17.12
C PRO A 343 -16.03 -26.66 15.87
N PRO A 344 -15.39 -25.64 15.27
CA PRO A 344 -14.59 -25.81 14.05
C PRO A 344 -13.13 -26.23 14.30
N ALA A 345 -12.62 -26.99 13.33
CA ALA A 345 -11.29 -27.60 13.24
C ALA A 345 -10.15 -26.59 13.02
N GLY A 346 -9.03 -26.80 13.73
CA GLY A 346 -7.76 -26.15 13.49
C GLY A 346 -6.86 -26.96 12.54
N SER A 347 -6.23 -26.29 11.59
CA SER A 347 -5.25 -26.85 10.66
C SER A 347 -3.82 -26.49 11.09
N HIS A 348 -2.98 -27.51 11.21
CA HIS A 348 -1.56 -27.43 11.56
C HIS A 348 -0.71 -26.95 10.37
N THR A 349 0.26 -26.06 10.68
CA THR A 349 1.32 -25.60 9.78
C THR A 349 2.61 -26.40 10.05
N GLN A 350 3.32 -26.80 9.00
CA GLN A 350 4.58 -27.54 9.02
C GLN A 350 5.73 -26.64 8.53
N PRO A 351 6.94 -26.66 9.12
CA PRO A 351 8.06 -25.81 8.68
C PRO A 351 9.05 -26.52 7.74
N PRO A 352 9.90 -25.76 7.01
CA PRO A 352 10.72 -26.27 5.90
C PRO A 352 12.13 -26.75 6.31
N SER A 353 12.62 -27.72 5.55
CA SER A 353 13.97 -28.28 5.63
C SER A 353 15.02 -27.37 5.00
N GLN A 354 16.11 -27.14 5.73
CA GLN A 354 17.33 -26.47 5.28
C GLN A 354 18.21 -27.45 4.50
N THR A 355 18.84 -26.99 3.41
CA THR A 355 19.96 -27.71 2.77
C THR A 355 21.07 -26.71 2.51
N THR A 356 22.13 -26.83 3.30
CA THR A 356 23.43 -26.18 3.14
C THR A 356 24.20 -26.86 2.02
N ARG A 357 24.74 -26.10 1.06
CA ARG A 357 25.89 -26.55 0.27
C ARG A 357 26.86 -25.40 0.03
N SER A 358 27.96 -25.49 0.76
CA SER A 358 29.22 -24.77 0.60
C SER A 358 29.87 -25.12 -0.74
N LEU A 359 30.52 -24.14 -1.38
CA LEU A 359 31.86 -24.25 -1.95
C LEU A 359 32.34 -22.86 -2.42
N ASP A 360 33.38 -22.39 -1.74
CA ASP A 360 34.34 -21.37 -2.18
C ASP A 360 35.21 -21.96 -3.31
N PRO A 361 35.80 -21.14 -4.21
CA PRO A 361 37.14 -20.65 -3.88
C PRO A 361 37.48 -19.21 -4.34
N THR A 362 38.24 -18.55 -3.47
CA THR A 362 39.37 -17.66 -3.71
C THR A 362 39.77 -17.37 -5.17
N ASP A 363 39.85 -16.09 -5.52
CA ASP A 363 41.08 -15.57 -6.14
C ASP A 363 41.26 -14.08 -5.84
N SER A 364 42.44 -13.79 -5.32
CA SER A 364 43.02 -12.50 -5.01
C SER A 364 43.66 -11.92 -6.26
N ASP A 365 43.44 -10.64 -6.56
CA ASP A 365 44.49 -9.90 -7.26
C ASP A 365 44.57 -8.43 -6.86
N SER A 366 45.81 -8.02 -6.65
CA SER A 366 46.27 -6.81 -5.99
C SER A 366 47.24 -6.13 -6.94
N THR A 367 46.90 -4.94 -7.43
CA THR A 367 47.86 -3.92 -7.89
C THR A 367 47.11 -2.59 -8.00
N ALA A 368 47.66 -1.40 -7.81
CA ALA A 368 48.82 -0.83 -7.15
C ALA A 368 48.77 0.66 -7.55
N ASN A 369 49.04 1.55 -6.61
CA ASN A 369 49.18 2.98 -6.85
C ASN A 369 50.33 3.29 -7.82
N SER A 370 50.12 4.30 -8.69
CA SER A 370 51.05 5.39 -8.98
C SER A 370 50.29 6.56 -9.58
#